data_AF-A0A9X6P2C7-F1
#
_entry.id   AF-A0A9X6P2C7-F1
#
_cell.length_a   1.000
_cell.length_b   1.000
_cell.length_c   1.000
_cell.angle_alpha   90.00
_cell.angle_beta   90.00
_cell.angle_gamma   90.00
#
_symmetry.space_group_name_H-M   'P 1'
#
loop_
_entity.id
_entity.type
_entity.pdbx_description
1 polymer ?
#
loop_
_entity_poly.entity_id
_entity_poly.type
_entity_poly.pdbx_seq_one_letter_code
_entity_poly.pdbx_strand_id
1 'polypeptide(L)'
;MEPAFALKRMKNLVKNNQFLLVKRRAKHATPVSKELAKIIVSYLSIKDFIKEEEDKQYPNTYVWIYETTYGSKYYIKFKFKNEGNIVVFISFHEALY
;
A
#
# COMPACT_ATOMS: atom_id res chain seq x y z
N MET A 1 15.27 -0.87 -1.73
CA MET A 1 14.84 -0.55 -3.12
C MET A 1 14.55 0.93 -3.16
N GLU A 2 14.86 1.68 -4.22
CA GLU A 2 14.58 3.13 -4.23
C GLU A 2 13.05 3.41 -4.11
N PRO A 3 12.60 4.36 -3.26
CA PRO A 3 11.17 4.64 -3.03
C PRO A 3 10.40 4.99 -4.31
N ALA A 4 11.02 5.73 -5.23
CA ALA A 4 10.41 6.08 -6.52
C ALA A 4 10.20 4.84 -7.41
N PHE A 5 11.14 3.88 -7.37
CA PHE A 5 11.02 2.63 -8.09
C PHE A 5 9.95 1.73 -7.48
N ALA A 6 9.90 1.63 -6.14
CA ALA A 6 8.85 0.92 -5.42
C ALA A 6 7.46 1.46 -5.76
N LEU A 7 7.27 2.79 -5.78
CA LEU A 7 6.03 3.43 -6.18
C LEU A 7 5.63 3.07 -7.62
N LYS A 8 6.56 3.23 -8.58
CA LYS A 8 6.32 2.89 -9.99
C LYS A 8 5.91 1.43 -10.16
N ARG A 9 6.61 0.52 -9.48
CA ARG A 9 6.32 -0.92 -9.50
C ARG A 9 4.95 -1.22 -8.90
N MET A 10 4.63 -0.67 -7.73
CA MET A 10 3.33 -0.84 -7.09
C MET A 10 2.20 -0.37 -8.02
N LYS A 11 2.31 0.84 -8.60
CA LYS A 11 1.30 1.36 -9.53
C LYS A 11 1.05 0.42 -10.71
N ASN A 12 2.11 -0.12 -11.30
CA ASN A 12 1.99 -1.06 -12.41
C ASN A 12 1.27 -2.35 -12.01
N LEU A 13 1.64 -2.95 -10.89
CA LEU A 13 1.01 -4.18 -10.38
C LEU A 13 -0.46 -3.96 -10.02
N VAL A 14 -0.78 -2.83 -9.38
CA VAL A 14 -2.16 -2.49 -9.03
C VAL A 14 -3.01 -2.27 -10.28
N LYS A 15 -2.48 -1.57 -11.30
CA LYS A 15 -3.15 -1.40 -12.60
C LYS A 15 -3.53 -2.75 -13.22
N ASN A 16 -2.63 -3.73 -13.14
CA ASN A 16 -2.78 -5.10 -13.67
C ASN A 16 -3.56 -6.06 -12.76
N ASN A 17 -4.20 -5.58 -11.68
CA ASN A 17 -4.89 -6.40 -10.68
C ASN A 17 -3.99 -7.42 -9.95
N GLN A 18 -2.67 -7.22 -9.96
CA GLN A 18 -1.68 -8.07 -9.30
C GLN A 18 -1.47 -7.64 -7.85
N PHE A 19 -2.57 -7.51 -7.09
CA PHE A 19 -2.52 -7.09 -5.71
C PHE A 19 -3.56 -7.79 -4.83
N LEU A 20 -3.24 -7.87 -3.53
CA LEU A 20 -4.10 -8.42 -2.50
C LEU A 20 -4.34 -7.36 -1.42
N LEU A 21 -5.57 -7.29 -0.93
CA LEU A 21 -5.96 -6.48 0.22
C LEU A 21 -6.15 -7.42 1.42
N VAL A 22 -5.33 -7.27 2.46
CA VAL A 22 -5.49 -8.06 3.67
C VAL A 22 -6.68 -7.53 4.46
N LYS A 23 -7.69 -8.36 4.69
CA LYS A 23 -8.80 -8.04 5.59
C LYS A 23 -8.31 -8.11 7.03
N ARG A 24 -8.26 -6.98 7.72
CA ARG A 24 -7.97 -6.94 9.16
C ARG A 24 -9.23 -7.27 9.96
N ARG A 25 -9.05 -7.94 11.10
CA ARG A 25 -10.15 -8.26 12.03
C ARG A 25 -10.63 -7.05 12.85
N ALA A 26 -9.84 -5.99 12.91
CA ALA A 26 -10.18 -4.78 13.67
C ALA A 26 -11.33 -4.02 12.97
N LYS A 27 -12.41 -3.74 13.70
CA LYS A 27 -13.64 -3.09 13.19
C LYS A 27 -13.39 -1.75 12.47
N HIS A 28 -12.38 -1.00 12.88
CA HIS A 28 -12.04 0.31 12.33
C HIS A 28 -11.15 0.24 11.07
N ALA A 29 -10.57 -0.93 10.77
CA ALA A 29 -9.68 -1.13 9.63
C ALA A 29 -10.45 -1.78 8.47
N THR A 30 -11.62 -1.23 8.12
CA THR A 30 -12.38 -1.68 6.95
C THR A 30 -11.52 -1.42 5.72
N PRO A 31 -11.07 -2.46 5.01
CA PRO A 31 -10.24 -2.27 3.84
C PRO A 31 -11.06 -1.59 2.75
N VAL A 32 -10.45 -0.64 2.04
CA VAL A 32 -11.02 -0.04 0.84
C VAL A 32 -11.41 -1.12 -0.18
N SER A 33 -12.40 -0.85 -1.05
CA SER A 33 -12.70 -1.76 -2.16
C SER A 33 -11.51 -1.87 -3.12
N LYS A 34 -11.48 -2.92 -3.94
CA LYS A 34 -10.42 -3.07 -4.96
C LYS A 34 -10.45 -1.92 -5.96
N GLU A 35 -11.64 -1.46 -6.36
CA GLU A 35 -11.78 -0.31 -7.27
C GLU A 35 -11.22 0.96 -6.63
N LEU A 36 -11.60 1.25 -5.39
CA LEU A 36 -11.11 2.42 -4.67
C LEU A 36 -9.60 2.38 -4.44
N ALA A 37 -9.04 1.20 -4.12
CA ALA A 37 -7.60 1.00 -4.01
C ALA A 37 -6.87 1.37 -5.31
N LYS A 38 -7.40 0.95 -6.48
CA LYS A 38 -6.81 1.28 -7.79
C LYS A 38 -6.82 2.79 -8.04
N ILE A 39 -7.93 3.45 -7.71
CA ILE A 39 -8.07 4.90 -7.86
C ILE A 39 -7.04 5.60 -6.99
N ILE A 40 -7.04 5.37 -5.67
CA ILE A 40 -6.12 6.04 -4.74
C ILE A 40 -4.65 5.80 -5.13
N VAL A 41 -4.28 4.57 -5.47
CA VAL A 41 -2.91 4.25 -5.90
C VAL A 41 -2.52 4.97 -7.18
N SER A 42 -3.46 5.23 -8.10
CA SER A 42 -3.17 6.00 -9.31
C SER A 42 -2.77 7.45 -8.98
N TYR A 43 -3.36 8.04 -7.94
CA TYR A 43 -3.07 9.40 -7.47
C TYR A 43 -1.80 9.52 -6.63
N LEU A 44 -1.30 8.43 -6.03
CA LEU A 44 -0.11 8.48 -5.18
C LEU A 44 1.09 9.12 -5.89
N SER A 45 1.78 10.01 -5.19
CA SER A 45 3.04 10.59 -5.62
C SER A 45 4.16 10.16 -4.67
N ILE A 46 5.40 10.44 -5.05
CA ILE A 46 6.54 10.19 -4.17
C ILE A 46 6.51 11.08 -2.92
N LYS A 47 5.78 12.21 -2.95
CA LYS A 47 5.64 13.11 -1.81
C LYS A 47 4.75 12.53 -0.70
N ASP A 48 3.89 11.56 -1.05
CA ASP A 48 3.05 10.84 -0.09
C ASP A 48 3.82 9.74 0.65
N PHE A 49 5.09 9.49 0.28
CA PHE A 49 5.93 8.49 0.94
C PHE A 49 6.35 8.98 2.32
N ILE A 50 6.06 8.18 3.35
CA ILE A 50 6.46 8.47 4.72
C ILE A 50 7.79 7.80 5.03
N LYS A 51 7.84 6.47 4.89
CA LYS A 51 9.02 5.67 5.26
C LYS A 51 8.97 4.24 4.70
N GLU A 52 10.14 3.63 4.66
CA GLU A 52 10.36 2.19 4.52
C GLU A 52 10.76 1.64 5.89
N GLU A 53 10.18 0.52 6.31
CA GLU A 53 10.57 -0.17 7.54
C GLU A 53 10.68 -1.68 7.30
N GLU A 54 11.60 -2.33 8.00
CA GLU A 54 11.69 -3.79 7.97
C GLU A 54 10.46 -4.41 8.64
N ASP A 55 9.89 -5.43 8.01
CA ASP A 55 8.81 -6.21 8.58
C ASP A 55 9.37 -7.06 9.73
N LYS A 56 9.12 -6.62 10.97
CA LYS A 56 9.59 -7.30 12.18
C LYS A 56 9.14 -8.77 12.27
N GLN A 57 8.07 -9.14 11.56
CA GLN A 57 7.54 -10.51 11.56
C GLN A 57 8.18 -11.38 10.46
N TYR A 58 8.81 -10.77 9.45
CA TYR A 58 9.37 -11.43 8.29
C TYR A 58 10.71 -10.77 7.89
N PRO A 59 11.84 -11.30 8.42
CA PRO A 59 13.17 -10.76 8.15
C PRO A 59 13.44 -10.63 6.65
N ASN A 60 14.15 -9.57 6.25
CA ASN A 60 14.45 -9.22 4.85
C ASN A 60 13.23 -8.86 3.98
N THR A 61 12.04 -8.65 4.57
CA THR A 61 10.93 -8.05 3.85
C THR A 61 10.71 -6.64 4.33
N TYR A 62 10.49 -5.73 3.38
CA TYR A 62 10.32 -4.32 3.66
C TYR A 62 8.88 -3.92 3.45
N VAL A 63 8.42 -3.01 4.30
CA VAL A 63 7.09 -2.45 4.26
C VAL A 63 7.15 -0.97 3.94
N TRP A 64 6.37 -0.60 2.95
CA TRP A 64 6.29 0.75 2.40
C TRP A 64 5.06 1.44 2.97
N ILE A 65 5.24 2.63 3.53
CA ILE A 65 4.18 3.41 4.16
C ILE A 65 3.97 4.72 3.42
N TYR A 66 2.72 4.97 3.03
CA TYR A 66 2.27 6.19 2.38
C TYR A 66 1.07 6.77 3.15
N GLU A 67 0.97 8.11 3.13
CA GLU A 67 -0.22 8.83 3.52
C GLU A 67 -0.58 9.83 2.43
N THR A 68 -1.80 9.74 1.91
CA THR A 68 -2.25 10.59 0.80
C THR A 68 -3.65 11.12 1.06
N THR A 69 -3.99 12.23 0.42
CA THR A 69 -5.32 12.84 0.51
C THR A 69 -6.07 12.61 -0.81
N TYR A 70 -7.14 11.81 -0.74
CA TYR A 70 -8.08 11.59 -1.83
C TYR A 70 -9.51 11.70 -1.27
N GLY A 71 -10.04 12.92 -1.17
CA GLY A 71 -11.25 13.20 -0.38
C GLY A 71 -10.98 13.13 1.12
N SER A 72 -10.62 11.94 1.62
CA SER A 72 -10.11 11.67 2.97
C SER A 72 -8.60 11.42 2.97
N LYS A 73 -7.97 11.46 4.14
CA LYS A 73 -6.60 10.97 4.32
C LYS A 73 -6.60 9.45 4.36
N TYR A 74 -5.65 8.80 3.68
CA TYR A 74 -5.53 7.34 3.64
C TYR A 74 -4.17 6.89 4.11
N TYR A 75 -4.15 5.90 5.01
CA TYR A 75 -2.95 5.20 5.43
C TYR A 75 -2.76 3.91 4.61
N ILE A 76 -1.63 3.81 3.93
CA ILE A 76 -1.32 2.71 3.02
C ILE A 76 -0.01 2.07 3.47
N LYS A 77 -0.07 0.77 3.80
CA LYS A 77 1.07 -0.05 4.19
C LYS A 77 1.10 -1.30 3.33
N PHE A 78 2.17 -1.53 2.58
CA PHE A 78 2.25 -2.68 1.67
C PHE A 78 3.64 -3.30 1.59
N LYS A 79 3.69 -4.54 1.13
CA LYS A 79 4.93 -5.23 0.76
C LYS A 79 4.83 -5.94 -0.58
N PHE A 80 5.98 -6.23 -1.15
CA PHE A 80 6.12 -7.04 -2.36
C PHE A 80 6.23 -8.52 -1.98
N LYS A 81 5.51 -9.39 -2.70
CA LYS A 81 5.56 -10.86 -2.56
C LYS A 81 5.83 -11.49 -3.92
N ASN A 82 6.24 -12.76 -3.92
CA ASN A 82 6.47 -13.56 -5.13
C ASN A 82 7.51 -12.89 -6.04
N GLU A 83 8.71 -12.65 -5.49
CA GLU A 83 9.81 -11.96 -6.20
C GLU A 83 9.42 -10.55 -6.70
N GLY A 84 8.46 -9.93 -6.00
CA GLY A 84 7.92 -8.63 -6.35
C GLY A 84 6.92 -8.60 -7.49
N ASN A 85 6.34 -9.74 -7.85
CA ASN A 85 5.28 -9.82 -8.86
C ASN A 85 3.87 -9.57 -8.30
N ILE A 86 3.72 -9.48 -6.97
CA ILE A 86 2.44 -9.19 -6.32
C ILE A 86 2.63 -8.13 -5.24
N VAL A 87 1.71 -7.17 -5.15
CA VAL A 87 1.60 -6.24 -4.02
C VAL A 87 0.64 -6.80 -2.99
N VAL A 88 1.05 -6.83 -1.73
CA VAL A 88 0.17 -7.18 -0.61
C VAL A 88 0.00 -5.94 0.26
N PHE A 89 -1.20 -5.34 0.21
CA PHE A 89 -1.59 -4.26 1.11
C PHE A 89 -1.93 -4.83 2.48
N ILE A 90 -1.05 -4.59 3.45
CA ILE A 90 -1.17 -5.00 4.85
C ILE A 90 -2.13 -4.09 5.60
N SER A 91 -2.13 -2.80 5.26
CA SER A 91 -3.11 -1.81 5.71
C SER A 91 -3.49 -0.92 4.53
N PHE A 92 -4.79 -0.70 4.32
CA PHE A 92 -5.27 0.28 3.37
C PHE A 92 -6.65 0.76 3.82
N HIS A 93 -6.69 1.88 4.51
CA HIS A 93 -7.90 2.44 5.13
C HIS A 93 -7.78 3.96 5.26
N GLU A 94 -8.90 4.63 5.47
CA GLU A 94 -8.90 6.05 5.86
C GLU A 94 -8.20 6.24 7.20
N ALA A 95 -7.41 7.30 7.33
CA ALA A 95 -6.73 7.66 8.56
C ALA A 95 -7.76 8.27 9.52
N LEU A 96 -7.90 7.67 10.70
CA LEU A 96 -8.71 8.18 11.80
C LEU A 96 -7.86 9.17 12.60
N TYR A 97 -7.90 10.45 12.23
CA TYR A 97 -7.33 11.54 13.03
C TYR A 97 -8.42 12.17 13.91
#